data_AF-A0A061JJT4-F1
#
_entry.id   AF-A0A061JJT4-F1
#
_cell.length_a   1.000
_cell.length_b   1.000
_cell.length_c   1.000
_cell.angle_alpha   90.00
_cell.angle_beta   90.00
_cell.angle_gamma   90.00
#
_symmetry.space_group_name_H-M   'P 1'
#
loop_
_entity.id
_entity.type
_entity.pdbx_description
1 polymer ?
#
loop_
_entity_poly.entity_id
_entity_poly.type
_entity_poly.pdbx_seq_one_letter_code
_entity_poly.pdbx_strand_id
1 'polypeptide(L)'
;MSEQKIAYVEHPVTPERKAELRAQGFKIIDARFKPVDVEGEPETGGAGRKPSHGLRIDDIKAKLTEKGIAFEDGAERAELAKLLDEAPQG
;
A
#
# COMPACT_ATOMS: atom_id res chain seq x y z
N MET A 1 -25.19 -3.88 -5.96
CA MET A 1 -24.15 -4.66 -5.25
C MET A 1 -23.84 -3.87 -3.99
N SER A 2 -24.46 -4.20 -2.85
CA SER A 2 -24.42 -3.35 -1.66
C SER A 2 -23.04 -3.37 -1.01
N GLU A 3 -22.43 -2.20 -0.82
CA GLU A 3 -21.17 -1.99 -0.10
C GLU A 3 -21.33 -2.40 1.38
N GLN A 4 -21.05 -3.67 1.69
CA GLN A 4 -21.05 -4.17 3.06
C GLN A 4 -19.74 -3.78 3.74
N LYS A 5 -19.81 -3.07 4.87
CA LYS A 5 -18.64 -2.71 5.67
C LYS A 5 -17.94 -3.97 6.16
N ILE A 6 -16.62 -4.07 6.00
CA ILE A 6 -15.83 -5.24 6.45
C ILE A 6 -15.22 -4.94 7.82
N ALA A 7 -15.40 -5.85 8.77
CA ALA A 7 -14.75 -5.81 10.08
C ALA A 7 -13.67 -6.89 10.15
N TYR A 8 -12.42 -6.47 10.32
CA TYR A 8 -11.26 -7.37 10.48
C TYR A 8 -11.03 -7.69 11.96
N VAL A 9 -11.10 -8.97 12.36
CA VAL A 9 -10.95 -9.41 13.77
C VAL A 9 -10.04 -10.63 13.85
N GLU A 10 -9.13 -10.68 14.83
CA GLU A 10 -8.27 -11.83 15.08
C GLU A 10 -9.11 -13.04 15.54
N HIS A 11 -9.02 -14.19 14.86
CA HIS A 11 -9.66 -15.42 15.31
C HIS A 11 -8.82 -16.15 16.37
N PRO A 12 -9.45 -16.80 17.38
CA PRO A 12 -10.90 -17.08 17.48
C PRO A 12 -11.74 -15.89 17.95
N VAL A 13 -12.78 -15.57 17.17
CA VAL A 13 -13.75 -14.52 17.54
C VAL A 13 -14.78 -15.08 18.50
N THR A 14 -14.99 -14.42 19.64
CA THR A 14 -16.04 -14.79 20.59
C THR A 14 -17.44 -14.65 19.96
N PRO A 15 -18.40 -15.49 20.34
CA PRO A 15 -19.75 -15.46 19.76
C PRO A 15 -20.44 -14.11 19.93
N GLU A 16 -20.21 -13.41 21.06
CA GLU A 16 -20.75 -12.08 21.34
C GLU A 16 -20.24 -11.02 20.36
N ARG A 17 -18.93 -10.98 20.13
CA ARG A 17 -18.30 -10.05 19.17
C ARG A 17 -18.77 -10.33 17.73
N LYS A 18 -18.95 -11.61 17.41
CA LYS A 18 -19.46 -12.03 16.09
C LYS A 18 -20.93 -11.68 15.89
N ALA A 19 -21.73 -11.65 16.95
CA ALA A 19 -23.14 -11.27 16.91
C ALA A 19 -23.29 -9.75 16.76
N GLU A 20 -22.52 -8.97 17.53
CA GLU A 20 -22.51 -7.50 17.48
C GLU A 20 -22.10 -6.97 16.09
N LEU A 21 -21.04 -7.53 15.50
CA LEU A 21 -20.56 -7.11 14.17
C LEU A 21 -21.54 -7.52 13.06
N ARG A 22 -22.16 -8.71 13.14
CA ARG A 22 -23.19 -9.12 12.17
C ARG A 22 -24.50 -8.36 12.33
N ALA A 23 -24.91 -8.02 13.55
CA ALA A 23 -26.10 -7.22 13.81
C ALA A 23 -25.98 -5.80 13.23
N GLN A 24 -24.76 -5.25 13.25
CA GLN A 24 -24.44 -3.98 12.59
C GLN A 24 -24.26 -4.09 11.07
N GLY A 25 -24.46 -5.29 10.49
CA GLY A 25 -24.35 -5.52 9.04
C GLY A 25 -22.91 -5.62 8.52
N PHE A 26 -21.92 -5.84 9.39
CA PHE A 26 -20.53 -6.02 8.95
C PHE A 26 -20.25 -7.44 8.49
N LYS A 27 -19.42 -7.54 7.45
CA LYS A 27 -18.78 -8.80 7.05
C LYS A 27 -17.55 -9.01 7.91
N ILE A 28 -17.57 -10.05 8.74
CA ILE A 28 -16.47 -10.36 9.64
C ILE A 28 -15.44 -11.17 8.86
N ILE A 29 -14.23 -10.64 8.76
CA ILE A 29 -13.09 -11.25 8.10
C ILE A 29 -11.96 -11.37 9.12
N ASP A 30 -11.13 -12.40 8.98
CA ASP A 30 -10.01 -12.58 9.89
C ASP A 30 -8.96 -11.46 9.69
N ALA A 31 -8.39 -10.96 10.80
CA ALA A 31 -7.43 -9.86 10.77
C ALA A 31 -6.18 -10.16 9.94
N ARG A 32 -5.85 -11.44 9.71
CA ARG A 32 -4.79 -11.84 8.77
C ARG A 32 -5.04 -11.38 7.34
N PHE A 33 -6.31 -11.18 6.97
CA PHE A 33 -6.72 -10.69 5.66
C PHE A 33 -6.97 -9.18 5.65
N LYS A 34 -6.70 -8.49 6.78
CA LYS A 34 -6.65 -7.03 6.77
C LYS A 34 -5.52 -6.63 5.82
N PRO A 35 -5.78 -5.80 4.79
CA PRO A 35 -4.69 -5.25 4.02
C PRO A 35 -3.81 -4.47 5.01
N VAL A 36 -2.56 -4.91 5.16
CA VAL A 36 -1.58 -4.19 5.95
C VAL A 36 -1.50 -2.80 5.35
N ASP A 37 -1.69 -1.80 6.20
CA ASP A 37 -1.57 -0.38 5.90
C ASP A 37 -0.09 -0.11 5.59
N VAL A 38 0.29 -0.39 4.35
CA VAL A 38 1.37 0.34 3.69
C VAL A 38 0.73 1.66 3.29
N GLU A 39 1.21 2.78 3.85
CA GLU A 39 0.69 4.11 3.55
C GLU A 39 0.53 4.31 2.02
N GLY A 40 -0.72 4.27 1.56
CA GLY A 40 -1.10 4.30 0.14
C GLY A 40 -2.44 3.60 -0.08
N GLU A 41 -3.52 4.37 -0.16
CA GLU A 41 -4.88 3.86 -0.41
C GLU A 41 -5.04 3.21 -1.82
N PRO A 42 -6.23 2.69 -2.16
CA PRO A 42 -6.55 1.27 -2.33
C PRO A 42 -6.40 0.79 -3.79
N GLU A 43 -5.45 -0.09 -4.07
CA GLU A 43 -5.29 -0.64 -5.43
C GLU A 43 -6.09 -1.93 -5.61
N THR A 44 -7.37 -1.76 -5.92
CA THR A 44 -8.07 -2.74 -6.75
C THR A 44 -7.41 -2.74 -8.13
N GLY A 45 -6.69 -3.81 -8.48
CA GLY A 45 -6.22 -4.07 -9.85
C GLY A 45 -4.73 -3.78 -10.02
N GLY A 46 -3.93 -4.84 -10.16
CA GLY A 46 -2.47 -4.73 -10.16
C GLY A 46 -1.84 -4.19 -11.45
N ALA A 47 -0.61 -3.68 -11.33
CA ALA A 47 0.47 -3.77 -12.31
C ALA A 47 1.76 -3.16 -11.73
N GLY A 48 2.88 -3.89 -11.82
CA GLY A 48 4.23 -3.29 -11.84
C GLY A 48 4.98 -3.27 -10.50
N ARG A 49 6.00 -4.14 -10.39
CA ARG A 49 7.01 -4.16 -9.31
C ARG A 49 8.00 -2.99 -9.44
N LYS A 50 7.50 -1.75 -9.53
CA LYS A 50 8.36 -0.58 -9.72
C LYS A 50 8.73 0.02 -8.36
N PRO A 51 10.03 0.17 -8.03
CA PRO A 51 10.50 0.74 -6.76
C PRO A 51 10.13 2.22 -6.59
N SER A 52 9.62 2.87 -7.65
CA SER A 52 9.12 4.24 -7.62
C SER A 52 7.58 4.34 -7.53
N HIS A 53 6.85 3.23 -7.52
CA HIS A 53 5.39 3.25 -7.38
C HIS A 53 4.99 3.63 -5.94
N GLY A 54 4.18 4.68 -5.81
CA GLY A 54 3.76 5.20 -4.50
C GLY A 54 4.77 6.13 -3.80
N LEU A 55 6.00 6.29 -4.30
CA LEU A 55 6.98 7.20 -3.67
C LEU A 55 6.75 8.66 -4.09
N ARG A 56 7.00 9.58 -3.14
CA ARG A 56 7.05 11.04 -3.37
C ARG A 56 8.39 11.43 -3.99
N ILE A 57 8.45 12.64 -4.54
CA ILE A 57 9.67 13.18 -5.17
C ILE A 57 10.85 13.13 -4.20
N ASP A 58 10.64 13.55 -2.94
CA ASP A 58 11.67 13.55 -1.90
C ASP A 58 12.21 12.14 -1.61
N ASP A 59 11.33 11.15 -1.49
CA ASP A 59 11.72 9.75 -1.28
C ASP A 59 12.48 9.18 -2.49
N ILE A 60 12.06 9.53 -3.70
CA ILE A 60 12.75 9.10 -4.93
C ILE A 60 14.14 9.74 -5.00
N LYS A 61 14.28 11.04 -4.72
CA LYS A 61 15.58 11.74 -4.65
C LYS A 61 16.49 11.12 -3.58
N ALA A 62 15.93 10.80 -2.41
CA ALA A 62 16.67 10.12 -1.34
C ALA A 62 17.18 8.75 -1.81
N LYS A 63 16.34 7.95 -2.48
CA LYS A 63 16.73 6.63 -3.00
C LYS A 63 17.75 6.70 -4.13
N LEU A 64 17.65 7.69 -5.02
CA LEU A 64 18.65 7.93 -6.05
C LEU A 64 19.99 8.35 -5.42
N THR A 65 19.98 9.23 -4.43
CA THR A 65 21.18 9.64 -3.68
C THR A 65 21.81 8.47 -2.93
N GLU A 66 20.99 7.65 -2.26
CA GLU A 66 21.42 6.43 -1.56
C GLU A 66 22.07 5.42 -2.52
N LYS A 67 21.57 5.33 -3.75
CA LYS A 67 22.15 4.51 -4.81
C LYS A 67 23.33 5.15 -5.54
N GLY A 68 23.68 6.39 -5.21
CA GLY A 68 24.74 7.15 -5.90
C GLY A 68 24.37 7.54 -7.34
N ILE A 69 23.09 7.58 -7.67
CA ILE A 69 22.58 7.99 -8.99
C ILE A 69 22.37 9.49 -8.96
N ALA A 70 23.11 10.22 -9.80
CA ALA A 70 22.94 11.64 -9.98
C ALA A 70 21.60 11.94 -10.68
N PHE A 71 20.85 12.90 -10.15
CA PHE A 71 19.62 13.41 -10.74
C PHE A 71 19.62 14.93 -10.68
N GLU A 72 18.87 15.58 -11.57
CA GLU A 72 18.71 17.03 -11.54
C GLU A 72 17.69 17.44 -10.47
N ASP A 73 17.99 18.50 -9.71
CA ASP A 73 17.09 18.98 -8.65
C ASP A 73 15.74 19.50 -9.20
N GLY A 74 15.72 19.89 -10.49
CA GLY A 74 14.53 20.26 -11.25
C GLY A 74 13.88 19.12 -12.06
N ALA A 75 14.37 17.87 -11.96
CA ALA A 75 13.76 16.75 -12.65
C ALA A 75 12.36 16.45 -12.10
N GLU A 76 11.40 16.23 -13.01
CA GLU A 76 10.04 15.87 -12.63
C GLU A 76 9.99 14.49 -11.97
N ARG A 77 8.94 14.26 -11.16
CA ARG A 77 8.70 12.98 -10.48
C ARG A 77 8.85 11.79 -11.42
N ALA A 78 8.37 11.90 -12.65
CA ALA A 78 8.41 10.83 -13.64
C ALA A 78 9.84 10.43 -14.04
N GLU A 79 10.73 11.41 -14.22
CA GLU A 79 12.13 11.18 -14.59
C GLU A 79 12.91 10.58 -13.42
N LEU A 80 12.71 11.12 -12.23
CA LEU A 80 13.28 10.58 -11.00
C LEU A 80 12.79 9.14 -10.76
N ALA A 81 11.49 8.90 -10.94
CA ALA A 81 10.89 7.58 -10.79
C ALA A 81 11.44 6.56 -11.80
N LYS A 82 11.70 7.01 -13.03
CA LYS A 82 12.28 6.19 -14.10
C LYS A 82 13.74 5.83 -13.81
N LEU A 83 14.55 6.79 -13.37
CA LEU A 83 15.93 6.53 -12.94
C LEU A 83 15.98 5.50 -11.80
N LEU A 84 15.06 5.61 -10.84
CA LEU A 84 14.99 4.68 -9.71
C LEU A 84 14.48 3.27 -10.12
N ASP A 85 13.60 3.20 -11.14
CA ASP A 85 13.07 1.96 -11.70
C ASP A 85 14.10 1.22 -12.57
N GLU A 86 14.91 1.96 -13.32
CA GLU A 86 15.99 1.43 -14.17
C GLU A 86 17.24 1.05 -13.35
N ALA A 87 17.41 1.65 -12.17
CA ALA A 87 18.49 1.33 -11.26
C ALA A 87 18.45 -0.14 -10.80
N PRO A 88 19.56 -0.89 -10.90
CA PRO A 88 19.63 -2.24 -10.36
C PRO A 88 19.41 -2.20 -8.83
N GLN A 89 18.41 -2.95 -8.39
CA GLN A 89 18.11 -3.19 -6.98
C GLN A 89 18.97 -4.38 -6.53
N GLY A 90 20.28 -4.16 -6.44
CA GLY A 90 21.29 -5.17 -6.05
C GLY A 90 21.81 -4.94 -4.65
#